data_AF-A0A2G5ET09-F1
#
_entry.id   AF-A0A2G5ET09-F1
#
_cell.length_a   1.000
_cell.length_b   1.000
_cell.length_c   1.000
_cell.angle_alpha   90.00
_cell.angle_beta   90.00
_cell.angle_gamma   90.00
#
_symmetry.space_group_name_H-M   'P 1'
#
loop_
_entity.id
_entity.type
_entity.pdbx_description
1 polymer ?
#
loop_
_entity_poly.entity_id
_entity_poly.type
_entity_poly.pdbx_seq_one_letter_code
_entity_poly.pdbx_strand_id
1 'polypeptide(L)'
;MIPLMSMDPANPYYFKQLNKIKVDAMVLILVEFVFLLLSSAITLFSTMNTVYVSAMSYLDRDMELKDLFMKIKKIWIRPVVTWFYITLIGTGLFVLVLPLVLLVILSKRSFVVVLTIGIVLVLLAICLNMYLSLVWMLSIVTSVLEDSYGLQALGKGAELLKGRKLVGFVLTVILMILVGIINVLVLMINKNIQGVTLKSLLISFCGMIFSTMVNILGVMMYTVFYFDCKHSHGEEVEVEANMGYTKVSTFPLVDSALP
;
A
#
# COMPACT_ATOMS: atom_id res chain seq x y z
N MET A 1 16.55 -38.57 7.52
CA MET A 1 17.21 -37.25 7.42
C MET A 1 17.72 -36.91 8.81
N ILE A 2 19.04 -36.93 9.03
CA ILE A 2 19.63 -36.74 10.36
C ILE A 2 19.65 -35.23 10.65
N PRO A 3 19.15 -34.76 11.80
CA PRO A 3 19.09 -33.33 12.11
C PRO A 3 20.51 -32.72 12.22
N LEU A 4 20.67 -31.51 11.67
CA LEU A 4 21.92 -30.73 11.66
C LEU A 4 22.55 -30.50 13.04
N MET A 5 21.80 -30.73 14.12
CA MET A 5 22.18 -30.39 15.49
C MET A 5 23.19 -31.36 16.13
N SER A 6 23.51 -32.49 15.47
CA SER A 6 24.42 -33.52 16.02
C SER A 6 25.69 -33.77 15.19
N MET A 7 26.07 -32.89 14.27
CA MET A 7 27.26 -33.08 13.41
C MET A 7 28.40 -32.13 13.79
N ASP A 8 29.61 -32.71 13.85
CA ASP A 8 30.87 -32.05 14.14
C ASP A 8 31.21 -30.97 13.07
N PRO A 9 31.48 -29.70 13.44
CA PRO A 9 31.72 -28.59 12.50
C PRO A 9 32.93 -28.76 11.57
N ALA A 10 33.81 -29.74 11.81
CA ALA A 10 34.96 -30.04 10.95
C ALA A 10 34.64 -31.02 9.79
N ASN A 11 33.43 -31.55 9.70
CA ASN A 11 33.07 -32.55 8.68
C ASN A 11 32.79 -31.90 7.31
N PRO A 12 33.45 -32.31 6.20
CA PRO A 12 33.17 -31.80 4.85
C PRO A 12 31.72 -32.03 4.38
N TYR A 13 31.02 -33.03 4.93
CA TYR A 13 29.59 -33.24 4.68
C TYR A 13 28.69 -32.16 5.30
N TYR A 14 29.11 -31.51 6.40
CA TYR A 14 28.38 -30.42 7.05
C TYR A 14 28.39 -29.17 6.16
N PHE A 15 29.56 -28.79 5.63
CA PHE A 15 29.69 -27.67 4.69
C PHE A 15 28.89 -27.88 3.40
N LYS A 16 28.86 -29.12 2.88
CA LYS A 16 28.06 -29.46 1.71
C LYS A 16 26.55 -29.30 1.96
N GLN A 17 26.07 -29.71 3.13
CA GLN A 17 24.65 -29.55 3.50
C GLN A 17 24.28 -28.09 3.78
N LEU A 18 25.15 -27.34 4.48
CA LEU A 18 24.94 -25.91 4.70
C LEU A 18 24.90 -25.12 3.40
N ASN A 19 25.82 -25.41 2.48
CA ASN A 19 25.85 -24.70 1.20
C ASN A 19 24.61 -25.03 0.36
N LYS A 20 24.12 -26.27 0.42
CA LYS A 20 22.85 -26.66 -0.20
C LYS A 20 21.67 -25.88 0.40
N ILE A 21 21.56 -25.81 1.73
CA ILE A 21 20.50 -25.04 2.41
C ILE A 21 20.57 -23.55 2.08
N LYS A 22 21.78 -22.97 2.04
CA LYS A 22 21.98 -21.56 1.65
C LYS A 22 21.54 -21.29 0.21
N VAL A 23 21.90 -22.18 -0.72
CA VAL A 23 21.49 -22.06 -2.13
C VAL A 23 19.98 -22.19 -2.26
N ASP A 24 19.38 -23.19 -1.61
CA ASP A 24 17.92 -23.38 -1.62
C ASP A 24 17.19 -22.16 -1.02
N ALA A 25 17.69 -21.61 0.09
CA ALA A 25 17.17 -20.39 0.70
C ALA A 25 17.34 -19.16 -0.20
N MET A 26 18.49 -19.00 -0.87
CA MET A 26 18.75 -17.90 -1.80
C MET A 26 17.80 -17.97 -3.01
N VAL A 27 17.56 -19.16 -3.55
CA VAL A 27 16.61 -19.37 -4.64
C VAL A 27 15.18 -19.03 -4.18
N LEU A 28 14.78 -19.47 -2.99
CA LEU A 28 13.46 -19.11 -2.43
C LEU A 28 13.30 -17.60 -2.25
N ILE A 29 14.29 -16.93 -1.66
CA ILE A 29 14.29 -15.47 -1.47
C ILE A 29 14.21 -14.76 -2.82
N LEU A 30 14.96 -15.23 -3.83
CA LEU A 30 14.95 -14.65 -5.16
C LEU A 30 13.58 -14.81 -5.83
N VAL A 31 12.99 -16.00 -5.77
CA VAL A 31 11.65 -16.27 -6.34
C VAL A 31 10.59 -15.41 -5.66
N GLU A 32 10.63 -15.32 -4.33
CA GLU A 32 9.69 -14.50 -3.56
C GLU A 32 9.86 -13.01 -3.87
N PHE A 33 11.10 -12.53 -3.99
CA PHE A 33 11.39 -11.15 -4.39
C PHE A 33 10.86 -10.83 -5.79
N VAL A 34 11.09 -11.70 -6.78
CA VAL A 34 10.56 -11.54 -8.14
C VAL A 34 9.03 -11.56 -8.14
N PHE A 35 8.42 -12.48 -7.39
CA PHE A 35 6.97 -12.57 -7.24
C PHE A 35 6.37 -11.29 -6.64
N LEU A 36 6.99 -10.74 -5.60
CA LEU A 36 6.58 -9.49 -4.96
C LEU A 36 6.68 -8.31 -5.94
N LEU A 37 7.79 -8.19 -6.67
CA LEU A 37 7.96 -7.15 -7.69
C LEU A 37 6.90 -7.24 -8.78
N LEU A 38 6.64 -8.43 -9.32
CA LEU A 38 5.62 -8.60 -10.35
C LEU A 38 4.22 -8.27 -9.83
N SER A 39 3.88 -8.78 -8.64
CA SER A 39 2.59 -8.52 -7.99
C SER A 39 2.40 -7.03 -7.75
N SER A 40 3.42 -6.34 -7.25
CA SER A 40 3.36 -4.89 -7.05
C SER A 40 3.17 -4.10 -8.34
N ALA A 41 3.85 -4.48 -9.43
CA ALA A 41 3.69 -3.82 -10.72
C ALA A 41 2.25 -3.94 -11.24
N ILE A 42 1.64 -5.12 -11.08
CA ILE A 42 0.24 -5.38 -11.44
C ILE A 42 -0.70 -4.53 -10.57
N THR A 43 -0.49 -4.50 -9.25
CA THR A 43 -1.32 -3.68 -8.34
C THR A 43 -1.22 -2.20 -8.68
N LEU A 44 -0.02 -1.67 -8.90
CA LEU A 44 0.18 -0.28 -9.30
C LEU A 44 -0.55 0.04 -10.60
N PHE A 45 -0.43 -0.81 -11.61
CA PHE A 45 -1.11 -0.60 -12.89
C PHE A 45 -2.64 -0.61 -12.72
N SER A 46 -3.16 -1.51 -11.88
CA SER A 46 -4.59 -1.55 -11.55
C SER A 46 -5.06 -0.30 -10.81
N THR A 47 -4.30 0.18 -9.82
CA THR A 47 -4.56 1.42 -9.10
C THR A 47 -4.57 2.61 -10.04
N MET A 48 -3.59 2.72 -10.95
CA MET A 48 -3.49 3.78 -11.95
C MET A 48 -4.71 3.84 -12.86
N ASN A 49 -5.10 2.70 -13.43
CA ASN A 49 -6.28 2.62 -14.29
C ASN A 49 -7.55 3.00 -13.51
N THR A 50 -7.64 2.58 -12.25
CA THR A 50 -8.78 2.90 -11.39
C THR A 50 -8.89 4.40 -11.13
N VAL A 51 -7.80 5.05 -10.71
CA VAL A 51 -7.75 6.50 -10.47
C VAL A 51 -8.10 7.27 -11.74
N TYR A 52 -7.57 6.81 -12.88
CA TYR A 52 -7.78 7.46 -14.16
C TYR A 52 -9.24 7.37 -14.62
N VAL A 53 -9.83 6.18 -14.54
CA VAL A 53 -11.25 5.95 -14.86
C VAL A 53 -12.16 6.72 -13.90
N SER A 54 -11.86 6.72 -12.60
CA SER A 54 -12.68 7.44 -11.62
C SER A 54 -12.62 8.94 -11.80
N ALA A 55 -11.43 9.50 -12.07
CA ALA A 55 -11.27 10.92 -12.36
C ALA A 55 -12.09 11.32 -13.61
N MET A 56 -12.05 10.51 -14.66
CA MET A 56 -12.78 10.81 -15.90
C MET A 56 -14.29 10.61 -15.79
N SER A 57 -14.74 9.64 -15.00
CA SER A 57 -16.15 9.53 -14.63
C SER A 57 -16.62 10.73 -13.81
N TYR A 58 -15.75 11.33 -13.00
CA TYR A 58 -16.04 12.57 -12.26
C TYR A 58 -16.05 13.82 -13.16
N LEU A 59 -15.31 13.78 -14.26
CA LEU A 59 -15.14 14.89 -15.21
C LEU A 59 -16.08 14.80 -16.44
N ASP A 60 -16.98 13.81 -16.49
CA ASP A 60 -17.98 13.54 -17.54
C ASP A 60 -17.41 13.60 -18.98
N ARG A 61 -16.30 12.88 -19.21
CA ARG A 61 -15.64 12.81 -20.52
C ARG A 61 -15.56 11.39 -21.08
N ASP A 62 -16.02 11.24 -22.31
CA ASP A 62 -15.90 10.01 -23.10
C ASP A 62 -14.44 9.74 -23.50
N MET A 63 -14.00 8.48 -23.46
CA MET A 63 -12.62 8.12 -23.78
C MET A 63 -12.46 6.94 -24.73
N GLU A 64 -11.62 7.14 -25.74
CA GLU A 64 -11.12 6.11 -26.64
C GLU A 64 -9.92 5.38 -25.98
N LEU A 65 -10.02 4.06 -25.80
CA LEU A 65 -9.05 3.22 -25.06
C LEU A 65 -7.59 3.41 -25.53
N LYS A 66 -7.40 3.72 -26.81
CA LYS A 66 -6.08 3.88 -27.43
C LYS A 66 -5.31 5.09 -26.91
N ASP A 67 -6.01 6.19 -26.65
CA ASP A 67 -5.43 7.40 -26.06
C ASP A 67 -5.11 7.21 -24.58
N LEU A 68 -5.88 6.36 -23.88
CA LEU A 68 -5.59 5.99 -22.49
C LEU A 68 -4.26 5.28 -22.39
N PHE A 69 -4.04 4.25 -23.21
CA PHE A 69 -2.81 3.47 -23.15
C PHE A 69 -1.56 4.33 -23.43
N MET A 70 -1.64 5.29 -24.36
CA MET A 70 -0.52 6.19 -24.62
C MET A 70 -0.26 7.15 -23.45
N LYS A 71 -1.31 7.72 -22.85
CA LYS A 71 -1.19 8.60 -21.69
C LYS A 71 -0.71 7.84 -20.45
N ILE A 72 -1.26 6.65 -20.19
CA ILE A 72 -0.84 5.76 -19.11
C ILE A 72 0.63 5.42 -19.23
N LYS A 73 1.12 5.05 -20.42
CA LYS A 73 2.54 4.73 -20.63
C LYS A 73 3.47 5.92 -20.32
N LYS A 74 3.03 7.15 -20.58
CA LYS A 74 3.79 8.37 -20.27
C LYS A 74 3.78 8.71 -18.78
N ILE A 75 2.65 8.50 -18.10
CA ILE A 75 2.44 8.88 -16.70
C ILE A 75 2.90 7.77 -15.73
N TRP A 76 3.01 6.52 -16.18
CA TRP A 76 3.32 5.35 -15.34
C TRP A 76 4.65 5.44 -14.59
N ILE A 77 5.65 6.13 -15.15
CA ILE A 77 6.96 6.28 -14.50
C ILE A 77 6.83 7.02 -13.16
N ARG A 78 5.89 7.97 -13.02
CA ARG A 78 5.81 8.81 -11.81
C ARG A 78 5.33 8.02 -10.60
N PRO A 79 4.21 7.26 -10.66
CA PRO A 79 3.74 6.51 -9.49
C PRO A 79 4.58 5.28 -9.20
N VAL A 80 5.27 4.72 -10.21
CA VAL A 80 6.29 3.68 -9.99
C VAL A 80 7.46 4.25 -9.18
N VAL A 81 7.95 5.46 -9.52
CA VAL A 81 9.00 6.13 -8.74
C VAL A 81 8.51 6.45 -7.32
N THR A 82 7.30 7.01 -7.17
CA THR A 82 6.71 7.29 -5.85
C THR A 82 6.57 6.02 -5.00
N TRP A 83 6.09 4.92 -5.60
CA TRP A 83 6.00 3.63 -4.94
C TRP A 83 7.37 3.05 -4.55
N PHE A 84 8.39 3.24 -5.39
CA PHE A 84 9.77 2.87 -5.05
C PHE A 84 10.29 3.64 -3.82
N TYR A 85 10.06 4.95 -3.74
CA TYR A 85 10.43 5.74 -2.56
C TYR A 85 9.66 5.31 -1.30
N ILE A 86 8.35 5.06 -1.44
CA ILE A 86 7.50 4.56 -0.35
C ILE A 86 8.03 3.24 0.20
N THR A 87 8.33 2.27 -0.68
CA THR A 87 8.84 0.95 -0.28
C THR A 87 10.23 1.06 0.35
N LEU A 88 11.11 1.92 -0.18
CA LEU A 88 12.44 2.15 0.37
C LEU A 88 12.37 2.78 1.78
N ILE A 89 11.51 3.76 2.00
CA ILE A 89 11.29 4.37 3.32
C ILE A 89 10.67 3.35 4.29
N GLY A 90 9.64 2.63 3.85
CA GLY A 90 8.95 1.63 4.67
C GLY A 90 9.87 0.49 5.09
N THR A 91 10.68 -0.04 4.16
CA THR A 91 11.68 -1.07 4.46
C THR A 91 12.78 -0.54 5.37
N GLY A 92 13.28 0.67 5.14
CA GLY A 92 14.26 1.32 6.02
C GLY A 92 13.77 1.47 7.46
N LEU A 93 12.52 1.91 7.65
CA LEU A 93 11.90 1.98 8.98
C LEU A 93 11.76 0.61 9.63
N PHE A 94 11.34 -0.40 8.87
CA PHE A 94 11.20 -1.77 9.38
C PHE A 94 12.54 -2.35 9.84
N VAL A 95 13.60 -2.19 9.03
CA VAL A 95 14.96 -2.65 9.36
C VAL A 95 15.52 -1.92 10.58
N LEU A 96 15.08 -0.69 10.86
CA LEU A 96 15.51 0.06 12.05
C LEU A 96 14.74 -0.34 13.32
N VAL A 97 13.43 -0.58 13.21
CA VAL A 97 12.57 -0.94 14.35
C VAL A 97 12.76 -2.39 14.78
N LEU A 98 12.89 -3.33 13.84
CA LEU A 98 13.02 -4.76 14.11
C LEU A 98 14.17 -5.13 15.08
N PRO A 99 15.42 -4.68 14.90
CA PRO A 99 16.51 -4.97 15.83
C PRO A 99 16.29 -4.33 17.21
N LEU A 100 15.61 -3.17 17.27
CA LEU A 100 15.25 -2.53 18.53
C LEU A 100 14.27 -3.40 19.34
N VAL A 101 13.25 -3.95 18.66
CA VAL A 101 12.29 -4.90 19.24
C VAL A 101 13.03 -6.16 19.73
N LEU A 102 13.91 -6.73 18.90
CA LEU A 102 14.69 -7.92 19.24
C LEU A 102 15.61 -7.68 20.45
N LEU A 103 16.26 -6.51 20.52
CA LEU A 103 17.11 -6.12 21.64
C LEU A 103 16.30 -6.05 22.96
N VAL A 104 15.08 -5.51 22.92
CA VAL A 104 14.19 -5.46 24.08
C VAL A 104 13.79 -6.87 24.53
N ILE A 105 13.50 -7.79 23.59
CA ILE A 105 13.15 -9.18 23.89
C ILE A 105 14.33 -9.97 24.46
N LEU A 106 15.53 -9.76 23.92
CA LEU A 106 16.78 -10.42 24.34
C LEU A 106 17.35 -9.88 25.65
N SER A 107 16.92 -8.68 26.06
CA SER A 107 17.34 -8.09 27.32
C SER A 107 16.89 -8.95 28.50
N LYS A 108 17.82 -9.27 29.42
CA LYS A 108 17.55 -10.00 30.68
C LYS A 108 16.79 -9.15 31.71
N ARG A 109 15.79 -8.39 31.27
CA ARG A 109 14.93 -7.57 32.13
C ARG A 109 13.76 -8.41 32.62
N SER A 110 13.12 -7.98 33.71
CA SER A 110 11.91 -8.64 34.22
C SER A 110 10.88 -8.79 33.10
N PHE A 111 10.27 -9.98 33.01
CA PHE A 111 9.28 -10.35 31.99
C PHE A 111 8.16 -9.30 31.85
N VAL A 112 7.70 -8.75 32.99
CA VAL A 112 6.67 -7.70 33.02
C VAL A 112 7.13 -6.46 32.25
N VAL A 113 8.39 -6.05 32.43
CA VAL A 113 8.91 -4.84 31.79
C VAL A 113 9.11 -5.04 30.29
N VAL A 114 9.57 -6.22 29.87
CA VAL A 114 9.68 -6.57 28.45
C VAL A 114 8.30 -6.58 27.78
N LEU A 115 7.29 -7.15 28.43
CA LEU A 115 5.91 -7.14 27.94
C LEU A 115 5.35 -5.72 27.82
N THR A 116 5.50 -4.88 28.85
CA THR A 116 4.98 -3.50 28.82
C THR A 116 5.62 -2.70 27.69
N ILE A 117 6.95 -2.75 27.56
CA ILE A 117 7.68 -2.03 26.49
C ILE A 117 7.29 -2.60 25.12
N GLY A 118 7.18 -3.92 24.99
CA GLY A 118 6.77 -4.58 23.75
C GLY A 118 5.39 -4.13 23.29
N ILE A 119 4.39 -4.10 24.18
CA ILE A 119 3.03 -3.66 23.86
C ILE A 119 3.02 -2.19 23.39
N VAL A 120 3.70 -1.30 24.12
CA VAL A 120 3.79 0.12 23.75
C VAL A 120 4.44 0.29 22.37
N LEU A 121 5.53 -0.44 22.11
CA LEU A 121 6.25 -0.37 20.84
C LEU A 121 5.40 -0.90 19.67
N VAL A 122 4.64 -1.97 19.89
CA VAL A 122 3.71 -2.52 18.90
C VAL A 122 2.57 -1.53 18.61
N LEU A 123 1.96 -0.93 19.63
CA LEU A 123 0.93 0.08 19.45
C LEU A 123 1.45 1.28 18.67
N LEU A 124 2.65 1.77 19.01
CA LEU A 124 3.30 2.85 18.29
C LEU A 124 3.56 2.48 16.83
N ALA A 125 4.05 1.27 16.56
CA ALA A 125 4.29 0.78 15.21
C ALA A 125 2.98 0.71 14.39
N ILE A 126 1.88 0.27 15.01
CA ILE A 126 0.55 0.23 14.36
C ILE A 126 0.09 1.65 14.00
N CYS A 127 0.16 2.59 14.94
CA CYS A 127 -0.23 3.99 14.70
C CYS A 127 0.60 4.64 13.60
N LEU A 128 1.92 4.43 13.63
CA LEU A 128 2.83 4.93 12.59
C LEU A 128 2.50 4.31 11.23
N ASN A 129 2.27 2.99 11.17
CA ASN A 129 1.95 2.30 9.93
C ASN A 129 0.62 2.77 9.33
N MET A 130 -0.40 3.04 10.16
CA MET A 130 -1.66 3.63 9.69
C MET A 130 -1.45 5.02 9.09
N TYR A 131 -0.69 5.88 9.76
CA TYR A 131 -0.37 7.21 9.24
C TYR A 131 0.44 7.16 7.94
N LEU A 132 1.44 6.28 7.88
CA LEU A 132 2.23 6.04 6.66
C LEU A 132 1.34 5.54 5.52
N SER A 133 0.47 4.55 5.77
CA SER A 133 -0.48 4.02 4.78
C SER A 133 -1.38 5.10 4.18
N LEU A 134 -1.88 6.02 5.01
CA LEU A 134 -2.66 7.18 4.57
C LEU A 134 -1.87 8.09 3.62
N VAL A 135 -0.69 8.50 4.08
CA VAL A 135 0.19 9.38 3.31
C VAL A 135 0.55 8.69 2.00
N TRP A 136 0.88 7.40 2.02
CA TRP A 136 1.24 6.62 0.83
C TRP A 136 0.13 6.59 -0.22
N MET A 137 -1.12 6.30 0.19
CA MET A 137 -2.24 6.27 -0.74
C MET A 137 -2.49 7.64 -1.37
N LEU A 138 -2.44 8.72 -0.58
CA LEU A 138 -2.56 10.08 -1.09
C LEU A 138 -1.38 10.50 -1.97
N SER A 139 -0.18 10.00 -1.67
CA SER A 139 1.03 10.26 -2.47
C SER A 139 0.96 9.58 -3.83
N ILE A 140 0.39 8.38 -3.89
CA ILE A 140 0.14 7.70 -5.17
C ILE A 140 -0.91 8.48 -5.96
N VAL A 141 -2.04 8.84 -5.34
CA VAL A 141 -3.12 9.61 -5.98
C VAL A 141 -2.62 10.97 -6.50
N THR A 142 -1.88 11.73 -5.69
CA THR A 142 -1.24 13.00 -6.11
C THR A 142 -0.25 12.78 -7.26
N SER A 143 0.55 11.71 -7.22
CA SER A 143 1.51 11.40 -8.30
C SER A 143 0.83 10.98 -9.61
N VAL A 144 -0.40 10.47 -9.56
CA VAL A 144 -1.22 10.20 -10.76
C VAL A 144 -1.83 11.49 -11.29
N LEU A 145 -2.35 12.35 -10.41
CA LEU A 145 -3.17 13.50 -10.77
C LEU A 145 -2.36 14.78 -11.04
N GLU A 146 -1.14 14.87 -10.52
CA GLU A 146 -0.28 16.04 -10.60
C GLU A 146 1.12 15.68 -11.11
N ASP A 147 1.86 16.67 -11.59
CA ASP A 147 3.25 16.50 -12.04
C ASP A 147 4.25 16.48 -10.86
N SER A 148 3.92 15.71 -9.82
CA SER A 148 4.76 15.50 -8.63
C SER A 148 5.13 14.02 -8.51
N TYR A 149 6.40 13.74 -8.19
CA TYR A 149 6.92 12.37 -8.13
C TYR A 149 7.84 12.15 -6.93
N GLY A 150 7.95 10.90 -6.49
CA GLY A 150 8.87 10.50 -5.43
C GLY A 150 8.59 11.20 -4.09
N LEU A 151 9.61 11.80 -3.51
CA LEU A 151 9.52 12.52 -2.23
C LEU A 151 8.63 13.76 -2.30
N GLN A 152 8.51 14.39 -3.47
CA GLN A 152 7.65 15.57 -3.63
C GLN A 152 6.17 15.20 -3.50
N ALA A 153 5.76 14.10 -4.13
CA ALA A 153 4.42 13.55 -3.98
C ALA A 153 4.12 13.10 -2.54
N LEU A 154 5.13 12.53 -1.86
CA LEU A 154 5.06 12.18 -0.43
C LEU A 154 4.83 13.40 0.47
N GLY A 155 5.61 14.47 0.27
CA GLY A 155 5.45 15.71 1.01
C GLY A 155 4.07 16.33 0.79
N LYS A 156 3.61 16.33 -0.47
CA LYS A 156 2.31 16.90 -0.83
C LYS A 156 1.13 16.08 -0.31
N GLY A 157 1.23 14.75 -0.35
CA GLY A 157 0.24 13.86 0.29
C GLY A 157 0.13 14.12 1.80
N ALA A 158 1.27 14.31 2.49
CA ALA A 158 1.30 14.65 3.91
C ALA A 158 0.75 16.06 4.22
N GLU A 159 0.95 17.00 3.29
CA GLU A 159 0.40 18.36 3.38
C GLU A 159 -1.12 18.37 3.27
N LEU A 160 -1.70 17.65 2.31
CA LEU A 160 -3.16 17.53 2.14
C LEU A 160 -3.85 16.92 3.36
N LEU A 161 -3.14 16.09 4.13
CA LEU A 161 -3.62 15.53 5.38
C LEU A 161 -3.69 16.58 6.52
N LYS A 162 -3.00 17.72 6.43
CA LYS A 162 -3.08 18.77 7.45
C LYS A 162 -4.52 19.27 7.54
N GLY A 163 -5.07 19.31 8.76
CA GLY A 163 -6.45 19.73 9.01
C GLY A 163 -7.54 18.66 8.85
N ARG A 164 -7.31 17.56 8.09
CA ARG A 164 -8.32 16.50 7.87
C ARG A 164 -7.83 15.07 8.19
N LYS A 165 -6.81 14.95 9.07
CA LYS A 165 -6.22 13.66 9.48
C LYS A 165 -7.23 12.63 9.98
N LEU A 166 -8.25 13.07 10.72
CA LEU A 166 -9.27 12.17 11.29
C LEU A 166 -10.14 11.52 10.21
N VAL A 167 -10.55 12.28 9.20
CA VAL A 167 -11.38 11.76 8.10
C VAL A 167 -10.61 10.73 7.29
N GLY A 168 -9.36 11.05 6.95
CA GLY A 168 -8.46 10.09 6.32
C GLY A 168 -8.30 8.84 7.17
N PHE A 169 -7.99 8.98 8.46
CA PHE A 169 -7.81 7.86 9.37
C PHE A 169 -9.02 6.93 9.43
N VAL A 170 -10.22 7.47 9.59
CA VAL A 170 -11.46 6.68 9.56
C VAL A 170 -11.60 5.94 8.23
N LEU A 171 -11.34 6.62 7.10
CA LEU A 171 -11.38 6.00 5.78
C LEU A 171 -10.42 4.81 5.66
N THR A 172 -9.16 4.96 6.06
CA THR A 172 -8.18 3.87 6.02
C THR A 172 -8.55 2.72 6.95
N VAL A 173 -9.06 3.02 8.14
CA VAL A 173 -9.48 1.98 9.10
C VAL A 173 -10.65 1.17 8.53
N ILE A 174 -11.66 1.83 7.96
CA ILE A 174 -12.81 1.14 7.33
C ILE A 174 -12.33 0.24 6.19
N LEU A 175 -11.48 0.74 5.30
CA LEU A 175 -10.94 -0.04 4.19
C LEU A 175 -10.09 -1.24 4.66
N MET A 176 -9.25 -1.03 5.67
CA MET A 176 -8.47 -2.12 6.28
C MET A 176 -9.36 -3.19 6.90
N ILE A 177 -10.41 -2.79 7.64
CA ILE A 177 -11.35 -3.74 8.25
C ILE A 177 -12.06 -4.55 7.17
N LEU A 178 -12.52 -3.89 6.09
CA LEU A 178 -13.25 -4.56 5.01
C LEU A 178 -12.36 -5.60 4.30
N VAL A 179 -11.14 -5.22 3.93
CA VAL A 179 -10.15 -6.14 3.34
C VAL A 179 -9.75 -7.24 4.34
N GLY A 180 -9.58 -6.89 5.62
CA GLY A 180 -9.24 -7.82 6.69
C GLY A 180 -10.29 -8.91 6.88
N ILE A 181 -11.58 -8.54 6.92
CA ILE A 181 -12.70 -9.49 7.03
C ILE A 181 -12.66 -10.51 5.88
N ILE A 182 -12.49 -10.04 4.64
CA ILE A 182 -12.43 -10.91 3.46
C ILE A 182 -11.28 -11.92 3.59
N ASN A 183 -10.09 -11.44 3.94
CA ASN A 183 -8.92 -12.30 4.11
C ASN A 183 -9.10 -13.32 5.25
N VAL A 184 -9.68 -12.90 6.38
CA VAL A 184 -9.97 -13.82 7.50
C VAL A 184 -11.00 -14.87 7.09
N LEU A 185 -12.05 -14.49 6.36
CA LEU A 185 -13.06 -15.44 5.87
C LEU A 185 -12.45 -16.48 4.93
N VAL A 186 -11.65 -16.05 3.95
CA VAL A 186 -10.93 -16.95 3.04
C VAL A 186 -10.02 -17.91 3.82
N LEU A 187 -9.27 -17.37 4.79
CA LEU A 187 -8.38 -18.16 5.63
C LEU A 187 -9.16 -19.19 6.47
N MET A 188 -10.28 -18.80 7.07
CA MET A 188 -11.11 -19.68 7.90
C MET A 188 -11.70 -20.82 7.07
N ILE A 189 -12.19 -20.53 5.86
CA ILE A 189 -12.74 -21.55 4.96
C ILE A 189 -11.63 -22.50 4.50
N ASN A 190 -10.46 -21.98 4.12
CA ASN A 190 -9.33 -22.79 3.69
C ASN A 190 -8.76 -23.67 4.80
N LYS A 191 -8.74 -23.19 6.06
CA LYS A 191 -8.31 -23.99 7.21
C LYS A 191 -9.15 -25.25 7.44
N ASN A 192 -10.42 -25.22 7.05
CA ASN A 192 -11.33 -26.35 7.18
C ASN A 192 -11.16 -27.40 6.06
N ILE A 193 -10.36 -27.09 5.04
CA ILE A 193 -10.08 -27.98 3.91
C ILE A 193 -8.72 -28.63 4.15
N GLN A 194 -8.67 -29.96 4.24
CA GLN A 194 -7.40 -30.67 4.32
C GLN A 194 -6.73 -30.70 2.94
N GLY A 195 -5.57 -30.05 2.82
CA GLY A 195 -4.73 -30.04 1.62
C GLY A 195 -5.13 -29.01 0.56
N VAL A 196 -4.23 -28.75 -0.39
CA VAL A 196 -4.47 -27.85 -1.52
C VAL A 196 -5.36 -28.56 -2.53
N THR A 197 -6.67 -28.30 -2.45
CA THR A 197 -7.66 -28.83 -3.41
C THR A 197 -8.09 -27.74 -4.39
N LEU A 198 -8.62 -28.15 -5.54
CA LEU A 198 -9.24 -27.23 -6.52
C LEU A 198 -10.27 -26.30 -5.87
N LYS A 199 -11.02 -26.79 -4.88
CA LYS A 199 -11.99 -25.99 -4.10
C LYS A 199 -11.31 -24.87 -3.31
N SER A 200 -10.22 -25.18 -2.59
CA SER A 200 -9.46 -24.18 -1.84
C SER A 200 -8.83 -23.12 -2.77
N LEU A 201 -8.35 -23.53 -3.95
CA LEU A 201 -7.85 -22.61 -4.97
C LEU A 201 -8.96 -21.68 -5.49
N LEU A 202 -10.13 -22.21 -5.83
CA LEU A 202 -11.30 -21.42 -6.26
C LEU A 202 -11.75 -20.41 -5.21
N ILE A 203 -11.81 -20.82 -3.94
CA ILE A 203 -12.21 -19.96 -2.82
C ILE A 203 -11.20 -18.84 -2.62
N SER A 204 -9.90 -19.17 -2.66
CA SER A 204 -8.82 -18.19 -2.54
C SER A 204 -8.83 -17.19 -3.71
N PHE A 205 -9.08 -17.68 -4.93
CA PHE A 205 -9.18 -16.86 -6.13
C PHE A 205 -10.39 -15.91 -6.07
N CYS A 206 -11.55 -16.41 -5.65
CA CYS A 206 -12.75 -15.59 -5.45
C CYS A 206 -12.52 -14.52 -4.38
N GLY A 207 -11.89 -14.89 -3.26
CA GLY A 207 -11.50 -13.94 -2.22
C GLY A 207 -10.55 -12.86 -2.70
N MET A 208 -9.57 -13.23 -3.53
CA MET A 208 -8.64 -12.29 -4.16
C MET A 208 -9.35 -11.29 -5.07
N ILE A 209 -10.30 -11.76 -5.89
CA ILE A 209 -11.13 -10.88 -6.74
C ILE A 209 -11.90 -9.88 -5.89
N PHE A 210 -12.59 -10.37 -4.85
CA PHE A 210 -13.40 -9.51 -3.98
C PHE A 210 -12.53 -8.49 -3.21
N SER A 211 -11.38 -8.91 -2.70
CA SER A 211 -10.40 -8.01 -2.10
C SER A 211 -9.89 -6.96 -3.11
N THR A 212 -9.72 -7.34 -4.37
CA THR A 212 -9.30 -6.41 -5.43
C THR A 212 -10.39 -5.38 -5.71
N MET A 213 -11.65 -5.79 -5.78
CA MET A 213 -12.79 -4.86 -5.91
C MET A 213 -12.84 -3.85 -4.77
N VAL A 214 -12.65 -4.30 -3.52
CA VAL A 214 -12.58 -3.39 -2.36
C VAL A 214 -11.41 -2.43 -2.45
N ASN A 215 -10.24 -2.90 -2.93
CA ASN A 215 -9.09 -2.02 -3.15
C ASN A 215 -9.38 -0.95 -4.21
N ILE A 216 -10.04 -1.31 -5.31
CA ILE A 216 -10.47 -0.36 -6.36
C ILE A 216 -11.40 0.69 -5.76
N LEU A 217 -12.41 0.28 -4.98
CA LEU A 217 -13.29 1.22 -4.26
C LEU A 217 -12.52 2.10 -3.29
N GLY A 218 -11.55 1.54 -2.57
CA GLY A 218 -10.70 2.30 -1.65
C GLY A 218 -9.89 3.37 -2.37
N VAL A 219 -9.29 3.03 -3.51
CA VAL A 219 -8.57 3.98 -4.37
C VAL A 219 -9.51 5.10 -4.84
N MET A 220 -10.72 4.77 -5.29
CA MET A 220 -11.73 5.78 -5.65
C MET A 220 -12.04 6.71 -4.46
N MET A 221 -12.27 6.17 -3.27
CA MET A 221 -12.52 6.99 -2.08
C MET A 221 -11.35 7.91 -1.74
N TYR A 222 -10.10 7.44 -1.87
CA TYR A 222 -8.92 8.30 -1.71
C TYR A 222 -8.83 9.39 -2.78
N THR A 223 -9.26 9.14 -4.01
CA THR A 223 -9.31 10.20 -5.05
C THR A 223 -10.36 11.26 -4.72
N VAL A 224 -11.55 10.86 -4.25
CA VAL A 224 -12.59 11.82 -3.82
C VAL A 224 -12.12 12.61 -2.61
N PHE A 225 -11.52 11.93 -1.63
CA PHE A 225 -10.95 12.58 -0.45
C PHE A 225 -9.82 13.56 -0.81
N TYR A 226 -9.01 13.22 -1.81
CA TYR A 226 -8.00 14.13 -2.37
C TYR A 226 -8.64 15.41 -2.92
N PHE A 227 -9.69 15.31 -3.73
CA PHE A 227 -10.40 16.48 -4.26
C PHE A 227 -11.03 17.33 -3.15
N ASP A 228 -11.64 16.70 -2.14
CA ASP A 228 -12.20 17.40 -0.97
C ASP A 228 -11.11 18.12 -0.15
N CYS A 229 -9.96 17.48 0.07
CA CYS A 229 -8.82 18.11 0.75
C CYS A 229 -8.29 19.29 -0.06
N LYS A 230 -8.19 19.16 -1.39
CA LYS A 230 -7.72 20.24 -2.27
C LYS A 230 -8.67 21.44 -2.28
N HIS A 231 -9.97 21.19 -2.40
CA HIS A 231 -11.00 22.21 -2.27
C HIS A 231 -10.93 22.94 -0.91
N SER A 232 -10.70 22.20 0.18
CA SER A 232 -10.57 22.77 1.52
C SER A 232 -9.36 23.69 1.71
N HIS A 233 -8.29 23.50 0.93
CA HIS A 233 -7.08 24.33 0.99
C HIS A 233 -7.13 25.52 0.02
N GLY A 234 -8.19 25.63 -0.79
CA GLY A 234 -8.35 26.71 -1.76
C GLY A 234 -7.38 26.63 -2.94
N GLU A 235 -6.74 25.48 -3.16
CA GLU A 235 -5.86 25.27 -4.32
C GLU A 235 -6.70 24.99 -5.58
N GLU A 236 -6.40 25.68 -6.69
CA GLU A 236 -7.02 25.37 -7.98
C GLU A 236 -6.72 23.92 -8.38
N VAL A 237 -7.75 23.20 -8.84
CA VAL A 237 -7.66 21.79 -9.29
C VAL A 237 -6.90 21.74 -10.62
N GLU A 238 -5.59 21.96 -10.58
CA GLU A 238 -4.68 21.66 -11.67
C GLU A 238 -4.43 20.14 -11.70
N VAL A 239 -5.47 19.36 -12.02
CA VAL A 239 -5.27 17.99 -12.52
C VAL A 239 -4.54 18.16 -13.84
N GLU A 240 -3.39 17.49 -13.96
CA GLU A 240 -2.41 17.66 -15.02
C GLU A 240 -3.06 18.13 -16.34
N ALA A 241 -2.66 19.33 -16.79
CA ALA A 241 -3.20 20.11 -17.91
C ALA A 241 -3.12 19.44 -19.30
N ASN A 242 -3.30 18.12 -19.39
CA ASN A 242 -3.24 17.32 -20.61
C ASN A 242 -4.38 16.27 -20.73
N MET A 243 -5.44 16.38 -19.92
CA MET A 243 -6.74 15.76 -20.22
C MET A 243 -7.62 16.66 -21.12
N GLY A 244 -7.02 17.59 -21.85
CA GLY A 244 -7.75 18.62 -22.60
C GLY A 244 -8.38 19.63 -21.65
N TYR A 245 -8.22 20.91 -21.95
CA TYR A 245 -8.71 22.05 -21.17
C TYR A 245 -10.08 21.83 -20.52
N THR A 246 -10.26 22.23 -19.26
CA THR A 246 -11.15 23.34 -18.86
C THR A 246 -10.91 23.64 -17.37
N LYS A 247 -10.70 24.93 -17.05
CA LYS A 247 -10.76 25.45 -15.68
C LYS A 247 -12.19 25.26 -15.16
N VAL A 248 -12.38 24.47 -14.11
CA VAL A 248 -13.65 24.50 -13.39
C VAL A 248 -13.61 25.70 -12.46
N SER A 249 -14.06 26.85 -12.96
CA SER A 249 -14.45 27.98 -12.12
C SER A 249 -15.80 27.65 -11.49
N THR A 250 -15.80 27.14 -10.27
CA THR A 250 -17.03 27.16 -9.46
C THR A 250 -16.92 28.35 -8.52
N PHE A 251 -17.49 29.49 -8.91
CA PHE A 251 -18.31 30.36 -8.05
C PHE A 251 -19.08 31.32 -8.97
N PRO A 252 -20.36 31.56 -8.65
CA PRO A 252 -20.61 32.85 -8.04
C PRO A 252 -21.25 32.72 -6.66
N LEU A 253 -20.80 33.64 -5.82
CA LEU A 253 -21.44 34.16 -4.63
C LEU A 253 -22.97 34.19 -4.75
N VAL A 254 -23.66 33.62 -3.75
CA VAL A 254 -24.92 34.20 -3.30
C VAL A 254 -24.64 34.80 -1.93
N ASP A 255 -24.60 36.13 -1.95
CA ASP A 255 -24.43 37.00 -0.82
C ASP A 255 -25.47 36.74 0.26
N SER A 256 -25.01 36.93 1.49
CA SER A 256 -25.88 37.17 2.62
C SER A 256 -26.35 38.62 2.54
N ALA A 257 -27.61 38.83 2.15
CA ALA A 257 -28.32 40.08 2.41
C ALA A 257 -29.79 39.79 2.70
N LEU A 258 -30.12 39.81 4.00
CA LEU A 258 -31.45 40.14 4.52
C LEU A 258 -31.91 41.50 3.97
N PRO A 259 -33.23 41.74 3.87
CA PRO A 259 -33.98 42.22 5.03
C PRO A 259 -34.95 41.20 5.65
#